data_AF-A0A655FX86-F1
#
_entry.id   AF-A0A655FX86-F1
#
_cell.length_a   1.000
_cell.length_b   1.000
_cell.length_c   1.000
_cell.angle_alpha   90.00
_cell.angle_beta   90.00
_cell.angle_gamma   90.00
#
_symmetry.space_group_name_H-M   'P 1'
#
loop_
_entity.id
_entity.type
_entity.pdbx_description
1 polymer ?
#
loop_
_entity_poly.entity_id
_entity_poly.type
_entity_poly.pdbx_seq_one_letter_code
_entity_poly.pdbx_strand_id
1 'polypeptide(L)'
;MLLWHLLVVTNIDNVLRPILVPRDARLNSALMLLSVFAGITMFGPWGIIIGPVLMILIVTTIDVYLAVYKGVELEQFEAPPVRRRWLPRRGPATSRNAPPPSTAE
;
A
#
# COMPACT_ATOMS: atom_id res chain seq x y z
N MET A 1 -23.26 22.05 25.77
CA MET A 1 -22.44 20.94 26.29
C MET A 1 -22.99 19.56 25.94
N LEU A 2 -24.28 19.26 26.18
CA LEU A 2 -24.87 17.96 25.78
C LEU A 2 -24.79 17.67 24.28
N LEU A 3 -25.02 18.67 23.41
CA LEU A 3 -25.01 18.47 21.96
C LEU A 3 -23.63 18.03 21.43
N TRP A 4 -22.56 18.58 22.00
CA TRP A 4 -21.18 18.17 21.72
C TRP A 4 -20.91 16.74 22.16
N HIS A 5 -21.32 16.40 23.39
CA HIS A 5 -21.10 15.06 23.93
C HIS A 5 -21.90 14.01 23.18
N LEU A 6 -23.14 14.32 22.75
CA LEU A 6 -23.99 13.40 22.00
C LEU A 6 -23.47 13.20 20.57
N LEU A 7 -23.02 14.27 19.90
CA LEU A 7 -22.38 14.17 18.58
C LEU A 7 -21.08 13.36 18.61
N VAL A 8 -20.26 13.55 19.64
CA VAL A 8 -18.98 12.86 19.79
C VAL A 8 -19.19 11.38 20.13
N VAL A 9 -20.08 11.08 21.09
CA VAL A 9 -20.32 9.70 21.54
C VAL A 9 -21.04 8.88 20.45
N THR A 10 -22.05 9.42 19.77
CA THR A 10 -22.74 8.71 18.68
C THR A 10 -21.85 8.47 17.46
N ASN A 11 -20.82 9.30 17.22
CA ASN A 11 -19.81 9.02 16.18
C ASN A 11 -18.92 7.83 16.54
N ILE A 12 -18.51 7.72 17.81
CA ILE A 12 -17.63 6.64 18.29
C ILE A 12 -18.32 5.28 18.10
N ASP A 13 -19.61 5.18 18.41
CA ASP A 13 -20.38 3.94 18.28
C ASP A 13 -20.61 3.53 16.80
N ASN A 14 -20.67 4.48 15.88
CA ASN A 14 -20.77 4.23 14.43
C ASN A 14 -19.44 3.76 13.80
N VAL A 15 -18.29 4.07 14.42
CA VAL A 15 -16.95 3.65 13.99
C VAL A 15 -16.58 2.26 14.53
N LEU A 16 -17.08 1.89 15.71
CA LEU A 16 -16.84 0.57 16.30
C LEU A 16 -17.45 -0.58 15.48
N ARG A 17 -18.56 -0.34 14.80
CA ARG A 17 -19.30 -1.34 14.00
C ARG A 17 -18.56 -1.81 12.73
N PRO A 18 -17.95 -0.95 11.90
CA PRO A 18 -17.21 -1.37 10.71
C PRO A 18 -15.84 -2.02 11.00
N ILE A 19 -15.23 -1.75 12.17
CA ILE A 19 -13.93 -2.35 12.57
C ILE A 19 -14.03 -3.88 12.79
N LEU A 20 -15.22 -4.41 13.01
CA LEU A 20 -15.42 -5.85 13.26
C LEU A 20 -15.56 -6.71 11.99
N VAL A 21 -15.57 -6.14 10.77
CA VAL A 21 -15.78 -6.92 9.53
C VAL A 21 -14.74 -6.56 8.46
N PRO A 22 -13.65 -7.35 8.32
CA PRO A 22 -12.64 -7.15 7.29
C PRO A 22 -13.02 -7.81 5.94
N ARG A 23 -12.75 -7.14 4.81
CA ARG A 23 -12.73 -7.68 3.44
C ARG A 23 -11.44 -7.31 2.68
N ASP A 24 -10.33 -7.82 3.21
CA ASP A 24 -8.99 -8.20 2.68
C ASP A 24 -8.33 -7.60 1.41
N ALA A 25 -8.90 -6.66 0.67
CA ALA A 25 -8.15 -5.98 -0.41
C ALA A 25 -8.72 -4.62 -0.80
N ARG A 26 -10.05 -4.49 -0.75
CA ARG A 26 -10.71 -3.18 -0.86
C ARG A 26 -10.52 -2.35 0.41
N LEU A 27 -10.14 -2.99 1.51
CA LEU A 27 -9.97 -2.35 2.81
C LEU A 27 -8.99 -1.19 2.72
N ASN A 28 -7.80 -1.34 2.13
CA ASN A 28 -6.82 -0.26 2.11
C ASN A 28 -7.34 1.00 1.40
N SER A 29 -7.92 0.86 0.21
CA SER A 29 -8.50 2.00 -0.54
C SER A 29 -9.76 2.56 0.12
N ALA A 30 -10.62 1.71 0.68
CA ALA A 30 -11.82 2.15 1.40
C ALA A 30 -11.48 2.86 2.71
N LEU A 31 -10.45 2.39 3.43
CA LEU A 31 -9.90 3.02 4.63
C LEU A 31 -9.31 4.39 4.31
N MET A 32 -8.56 4.50 3.21
CA MET A 32 -8.05 5.80 2.74
C MET A 32 -9.19 6.77 2.43
N LEU A 33 -10.22 6.34 1.67
CA LEU A 33 -11.38 7.17 1.36
C LEU A 33 -12.17 7.57 2.62
N LEU A 34 -12.36 6.64 3.55
CA LEU A 34 -13.01 6.87 4.83
C LEU A 34 -12.23 7.90 5.66
N SER A 35 -10.90 7.83 5.67
CA SER A 35 -10.05 8.79 6.40
C SER A 35 -10.23 10.22 5.89
N VAL A 36 -10.43 10.40 4.59
CA VAL A 36 -10.69 11.71 3.99
C VAL A 36 -12.06 12.22 4.41
N PHE A 37 -13.11 11.40 4.33
CA PHE A 37 -14.46 11.81 4.75
C PHE A 37 -14.53 12.12 6.24
N ALA A 38 -13.94 11.27 7.08
CA ALA A 38 -13.85 11.48 8.53
C ALA A 38 -13.02 12.74 8.87
N GLY A 39 -11.95 12.98 8.13
CA GLY A 39 -11.16 14.18 8.26
C GLY A 39 -11.97 15.42 7.94
N ILE A 40 -12.72 15.41 6.82
CA ILE A 40 -13.54 16.55 6.40
C ILE A 40 -14.63 16.88 7.43
N THR A 41 -15.28 15.87 8.00
CA THR A 41 -16.33 16.09 9.01
C THR A 41 -15.79 16.61 10.34
N MET A 42 -14.57 16.22 10.74
CA MET A 42 -13.92 16.69 11.98
C MET A 42 -13.21 18.04 11.84
N PHE A 43 -12.47 18.25 10.75
CA PHE A 43 -11.54 19.38 10.57
C PHE A 43 -11.88 20.28 9.37
N GLY A 44 -12.99 20.03 8.68
CA GLY A 44 -13.39 20.80 7.50
C GLY A 44 -12.44 20.58 6.32
N PRO A 45 -12.15 21.61 5.50
CA PRO A 45 -11.29 21.47 4.31
C PRO A 45 -9.89 20.89 4.61
N TRP A 46 -9.33 21.22 5.78
CA TRP A 46 -8.03 20.70 6.24
C TRP A 46 -8.04 19.20 6.53
N GLY A 47 -9.24 18.64 6.72
CA GLY A 47 -9.48 17.23 6.93
C GLY A 47 -8.99 16.31 5.80
N ILE A 48 -8.91 16.81 4.57
CA ILE A 48 -8.40 16.06 3.42
C ILE A 48 -6.94 15.67 3.62
N ILE A 49 -6.16 16.49 4.33
CA ILE A 49 -4.74 16.26 4.60
C ILE A 49 -4.59 15.56 5.95
N ILE A 50 -5.26 16.08 6.99
CA ILE A 50 -5.14 15.57 8.36
C ILE A 50 -5.67 14.14 8.49
N GLY A 51 -6.77 13.81 7.80
CA GLY A 51 -7.40 12.49 7.85
C GLY A 51 -6.45 11.36 7.41
N PRO A 52 -5.90 11.39 6.19
CA PRO A 52 -4.93 10.40 5.73
C PRO A 52 -3.65 10.34 6.57
N VAL A 53 -3.13 11.49 7.03
CA VAL A 53 -1.93 11.53 7.87
C VAL A 53 -2.18 10.78 9.19
N LEU A 54 -3.32 11.06 9.84
CA LEU A 54 -3.69 10.36 11.08
C LEU A 54 -3.93 8.87 10.85
N MET A 55 -4.55 8.51 9.72
CA MET A 55 -4.76 7.11 9.34
C MET A 55 -3.45 6.35 9.18
N ILE A 56 -2.46 6.94 8.49
CA ILE A 56 -1.12 6.35 8.35
C ILE A 56 -0.49 6.12 9.73
N LEU A 57 -0.53 7.11 10.62
CA LEU A 57 0.06 6.97 11.95
C LEU A 57 -0.56 5.83 12.76
N ILE A 58 -1.88 5.67 12.71
CA ILE A 58 -2.59 4.60 13.42
C ILE A 58 -2.19 3.24 12.84
N VAL A 59 -2.26 3.09 11.51
CA VAL A 59 -1.95 1.82 10.84
C VAL A 59 -0.48 1.45 11.08
N THR A 60 0.46 2.38 10.92
CA THR A 60 1.88 2.14 11.19
C THR A 60 2.12 1.78 12.66
N THR A 61 1.43 2.42 13.60
CA THR A 61 1.56 2.08 15.03
C THR A 61 1.07 0.65 15.31
N ILE A 62 -0.07 0.27 14.73
CA ILE A 62 -0.61 -1.09 14.87
C ILE A 62 0.33 -2.10 14.23
N ASP A 63 0.85 -1.81 13.04
CA ASP A 63 1.75 -2.67 12.28
C ASP A 63 3.05 -2.92 13.05
N VAL A 64 3.67 -1.84 13.58
CA VAL A 64 4.84 -1.94 14.47
C VAL A 64 4.53 -2.73 15.74
N TYR A 65 3.37 -2.47 16.37
CA TYR A 65 2.98 -3.18 17.57
C TYR A 65 2.79 -4.68 17.31
N LEU A 66 2.11 -5.06 16.22
CA LEU A 66 1.92 -6.45 15.83
C LEU A 66 3.24 -7.13 15.45
N ALA A 67 4.13 -6.43 14.75
CA ALA A 67 5.46 -6.94 14.41
C ALA A 67 6.30 -7.22 15.66
N VAL A 68 6.32 -6.28 16.61
CA VAL A 68 7.11 -6.41 17.84
C VAL A 68 6.53 -7.44 18.81
N TYR A 69 5.21 -7.47 19.00
CA TYR A 69 4.58 -8.32 20.03
C TYR A 69 4.07 -9.67 19.53
N LYS A 70 3.74 -9.80 18.24
CA LYS A 70 3.18 -11.03 17.68
C LYS A 70 4.03 -11.66 16.58
N GLY A 71 5.18 -11.07 16.25
CA GLY A 71 6.07 -11.59 15.20
C GLY A 71 5.39 -11.64 13.82
N VAL A 72 4.38 -10.80 13.60
CA VAL A 72 3.68 -10.70 12.31
C VAL A 72 4.63 -10.00 11.33
N GLU A 73 4.87 -10.62 10.18
CA GLU A 73 5.65 -10.00 9.09
C GLU A 73 4.96 -8.71 8.65
N LEU A 74 5.72 -7.61 8.57
CA LEU A 74 5.19 -6.33 8.11
C LEU A 74 4.66 -6.53 6.69
N GLU A 75 3.34 -6.47 6.52
CA GLU A 75 2.71 -6.54 5.22
C GLU A 75 3.05 -5.24 4.49
N GLN A 76 4.18 -5.25 3.78
CA GLN A 76 4.64 -4.10 3.01
C GLN A 76 3.52 -3.72 2.06
N PHE A 77 3.09 -2.46 2.15
CA PHE A 77 2.15 -1.85 1.20
C PHE A 77 2.71 -2.01 -0.21
N GLU A 78 2.40 -3.13 -0.86
CA GLU A 78 3.10 -3.57 -2.05
C GLU A 78 2.61 -2.73 -3.23
N ALA A 79 3.37 -1.66 -3.52
CA ALA A 79 3.26 -0.98 -4.79
C ALA A 79 3.67 -1.99 -5.87
N PRO A 80 2.82 -2.25 -6.89
CA PRO A 80 3.04 -3.33 -7.84
C PRO A 80 4.43 -3.22 -8.49
N PRO A 81 5.12 -4.35 -8.74
CA PRO A 81 6.46 -4.31 -9.31
C PRO A 81 6.41 -3.61 -10.66
N VAL A 82 7.12 -2.47 -10.77
CA VAL A 82 7.28 -1.75 -12.04
C VAL A 82 8.05 -2.69 -12.97
N ARG A 83 7.31 -3.46 -13.76
CA ARG A 83 7.87 -4.42 -14.72
C ARG A 83 8.64 -3.63 -15.78
N ARG A 84 9.95 -3.45 -15.55
CA ARG A 84 10.90 -2.87 -16.51
C ARG A 84 11.05 -3.82 -17.70
N ARG A 85 10.04 -3.84 -18.58
CA ARG A 85 10.04 -4.62 -19.82
C ARG A 85 10.77 -3.87 -20.93
N TRP A 86 12.08 -3.64 -20.80
CA TRP A 86 12.91 -3.14 -21.90
C TRP A 86 14.38 -3.56 -21.73
N LEU A 87 14.68 -4.84 -21.95
CA LEU A 87 16.03 -5.25 -22.39
C LEU A 87 15.88 -6.22 -23.56
N PRO A 88 16.18 -5.80 -24.80
CA PRO A 88 16.34 -6.73 -25.91
C PRO A 88 17.68 -7.44 -25.74
N ARG A 89 17.62 -8.72 -25.38
CA ARG A 89 18.77 -9.61 -25.28
C ARG A 89 19.30 -9.89 -26.70
N ARG A 90 20.27 -9.10 -27.16
CA ARG A 90 21.09 -9.43 -28.34
C ARG A 90 22.13 -10.49 -27.95
N GLY A 91 21.92 -11.73 -28.36
CA GLY A 91 22.94 -12.79 -28.27
C GLY A 91 23.94 -12.72 -29.43
N PRO A 92 25.17 -13.24 -29.28
CA PRO A 92 26.13 -13.33 -30.37
C PRO A 92 25.83 -14.57 -31.22
N ALA A 93 25.46 -14.36 -32.47
CA ALA A 93 25.42 -15.41 -33.48
C ALA A 93 26.52 -15.13 -34.50
N THR A 94 27.55 -15.96 -34.52
CA THR A 94 28.27 -16.42 -35.73
C THR A 94 29.40 -17.34 -35.30
N SER A 95 29.07 -18.62 -35.17
CA SER A 95 29.97 -19.71 -35.52
C SER A 95 29.33 -20.42 -36.70
N ARG A 96 29.84 -20.16 -37.91
CA ARG A 96 29.74 -21.02 -39.09
C ARG A 96 30.48 -20.33 -40.25
N ASN A 97 31.71 -20.77 -40.51
CA ASN A 97 32.22 -21.20 -41.82
C ASN A 97 33.75 -21.14 -41.83
N ALA A 98 34.36 -22.31 -41.66
CA ALA A 98 35.75 -22.56 -42.03
C ALA A 98 35.83 -22.98 -43.50
N PRO A 99 36.96 -22.74 -44.19
CA PRO A 99 37.47 -23.66 -45.20
C PRO A 99 38.73 -24.41 -44.69
N PRO A 100 38.92 -25.69 -45.06
CA PRO A 100 40.08 -26.52 -44.68
C PRO A 100 41.34 -26.23 -45.56
N PRO A 101 42.51 -26.85 -45.27
CA PRO A 101 43.85 -26.26 -45.37
C PRO A 101 44.45 -26.24 -46.79
N SER A 102 45.21 -25.19 -47.11
CA SER A 102 46.01 -25.13 -48.34
C SER A 102 47.31 -25.92 -48.17
N THR A 103 47.31 -27.16 -48.68
CA THR A 103 48.53 -27.83 -49.13
C THR A 103 49.01 -27.15 -50.42
N ALA A 104 50.13 -26.44 -50.38
CA ALA A 104 51.11 -26.26 -51.45
C ALA A 104 52.14 -25.20 -51.03
N GLU A 105 53.31 -25.67 -50.59
CA GLU A 105 54.68 -25.23 -50.89
C GLU A 105 55.63 -25.50 -49.72
#